data_AF-X1FY25-F1
#
_entry.id   AF-X1FY25-F1
#
_cell.length_a   1.000
_cell.length_b   1.000
_cell.length_c   1.000
_cell.angle_alpha   90.00
_cell.angle_beta   90.00
_cell.angle_gamma   90.00
#
_symmetry.space_group_name_H-M   'P 1'
#
loop_
_entity.id
_entity.type
_entity.pdbx_description
1 polymer ?
#
loop_
_entity_poly.entity_id
_entity_poly.type
_entity_poly.pdbx_seq_one_letter_code
_entity_poly.pdbx_strand_id
1 'polypeptide(L)'
;HYRIRKLSSGEEVDRKPYRCSLEIEEAQKGKFPHFMLKEIHEQPDRAQALINFLKEPGKMDEFCRELKDESRIYLIGSGSSYNACVLGAYYLNKISGIEAVPVVAGAFKEFLGHGDLSQGTYILVSQSGETKDVVSVLNYLEEKKAKKIFALVNVLGSSLQLRVKNYLPLLSNIEISVPATKTFTNQVIIFLYLALKLEEIRDKKNADLEEEFEKLPSLIEKTISLASEKCQQVARFLAKKEYLYYLGFGISIGACLEGALKMKEITYIPCEGMYSSEFNMA
;
A
#
# COMPACT_ATOMS: atom_id res chain seq x y z
N HIS A 1 8.65 -28.54 -24.24
CA HIS A 1 9.16 -27.42 -25.07
C HIS A 1 8.04 -26.44 -25.34
N TYR A 2 8.19 -25.19 -24.91
CA TYR A 2 7.26 -24.11 -25.23
C TYR A 2 7.97 -23.10 -26.15
N ARG A 3 7.22 -22.38 -26.99
CA ARG A 3 7.71 -21.24 -27.79
C ARG A 3 6.87 -20.02 -27.45
N ILE A 4 7.50 -18.89 -27.18
CA ILE A 4 6.81 -17.63 -26.89
C ILE A 4 7.00 -16.72 -28.10
N ARG A 5 5.92 -16.08 -28.55
CA ARG A 5 5.98 -15.14 -29.69
C ARG A 5 5.32 -13.82 -29.33
N LYS A 6 5.84 -12.70 -29.86
CA LYS A 6 5.15 -11.40 -29.78
C LYS A 6 3.87 -11.45 -30.60
N LEU A 7 2.77 -10.99 -30.02
CA LEU A 7 1.49 -10.92 -30.72
C LEU A 7 1.53 -9.95 -31.91
N SER A 8 2.30 -8.86 -31.80
CA SER A 8 2.37 -7.81 -32.83
C SER A 8 3.25 -8.17 -34.03
N SER A 9 4.35 -8.91 -33.83
CA SER A 9 5.34 -9.19 -34.88
C SER A 9 5.51 -10.67 -35.22
N GLY A 10 4.96 -11.59 -34.41
CA GLY A 10 5.17 -13.03 -34.58
C GLY A 10 6.58 -13.53 -34.25
N GLU A 11 7.50 -12.63 -33.90
CA GLU A 11 8.88 -12.93 -33.52
C GLU A 11 8.93 -13.81 -32.28
N GLU A 12 9.84 -14.79 -32.28
CA GLU A 12 10.10 -15.61 -31.11
C GLU A 12 10.84 -14.81 -30.04
N VAL A 13 10.38 -14.93 -28.81
CA VAL A 13 10.95 -14.26 -27.65
C VAL A 13 11.41 -15.32 -26.68
N ASP A 14 12.65 -15.22 -26.25
CA ASP A 14 13.13 -16.03 -25.13
C ASP A 14 12.67 -15.39 -23.81
N ARG A 15 11.86 -16.12 -23.03
CA ARG A 15 11.59 -15.79 -21.64
C ARG A 15 11.91 -16.99 -20.77
N LYS A 16 12.84 -16.78 -19.84
CA LYS A 16 13.18 -17.78 -18.83
C LYS A 16 11.95 -18.09 -18.00
N PRO A 17 11.63 -19.38 -17.79
CA PRO A 17 10.51 -19.75 -16.95
C PRO A 17 10.84 -19.37 -15.51
N TYR A 18 9.89 -18.73 -14.83
CA TYR A 18 9.99 -18.43 -13.41
C TYR A 18 9.21 -19.49 -12.63
N ARG A 19 9.86 -20.10 -11.64
CA ARG A 19 9.18 -21.03 -10.73
C ARG A 19 8.54 -20.22 -9.62
N CYS A 20 7.22 -20.19 -9.61
CA CYS A 20 6.45 -19.56 -8.54
C CYS A 20 6.72 -20.29 -7.22
N SER A 21 7.14 -19.56 -6.20
CA SER A 21 7.43 -20.09 -4.86
C SER A 21 6.20 -20.16 -3.95
N LEU A 22 4.99 -19.98 -4.50
CA LEU A 22 3.75 -20.05 -3.73
C LEU A 22 3.57 -21.46 -3.15
N GLU A 23 3.51 -21.53 -1.82
CA GLU A 23 3.17 -22.76 -1.11
C GLU A 23 1.65 -22.95 -1.10
N ILE A 24 1.19 -24.18 -1.36
CA ILE A 24 -0.25 -24.52 -1.44
C ILE A 24 -0.97 -24.18 -0.12
N GLU A 25 -0.27 -24.28 1.00
CA GLU A 25 -0.78 -23.99 2.35
C GLU A 25 -1.18 -22.52 2.51
N GLU A 26 -0.47 -21.60 1.86
CA GLU A 26 -0.80 -20.17 1.88
C GLU A 26 -2.18 -19.89 1.25
N ALA A 27 -2.59 -20.75 0.32
CA ALA A 27 -3.87 -20.66 -0.38
C ALA A 27 -5.04 -21.36 0.34
N GLN A 28 -4.80 -21.96 1.51
CA GLN A 28 -5.83 -22.62 2.31
C GLN A 28 -6.32 -21.73 3.46
N LYS A 29 -7.56 -21.92 3.91
CA LYS A 29 -8.12 -21.18 5.06
C LYS A 29 -7.55 -21.63 6.41
N GLY A 30 -7.00 -22.85 6.48
CA GLY A 30 -6.53 -23.47 7.71
C GLY A 30 -7.63 -23.50 8.78
N LYS A 31 -7.34 -22.95 9.97
CA LYS A 31 -8.24 -22.91 11.13
C LYS A 31 -9.34 -21.84 11.07
N PHE A 32 -9.36 -20.99 10.05
CA PHE A 32 -10.29 -19.85 10.00
C PHE A 32 -11.49 -20.12 9.07
N PRO A 33 -12.69 -19.59 9.41
CA PRO A 33 -13.88 -19.74 8.57
C PRO A 33 -13.81 -18.96 7.24
N HIS A 34 -13.11 -17.82 7.22
CA HIS A 34 -13.00 -16.92 6.09
C HIS A 34 -11.54 -16.54 5.82
N PHE A 35 -11.18 -16.37 4.54
CA PHE A 35 -9.85 -15.89 4.15
C PHE A 35 -9.54 -14.53 4.75
N MET A 36 -10.49 -13.60 4.74
CA MET A 36 -10.28 -12.28 5.33
C MET A 36 -9.93 -12.36 6.82
N LEU A 37 -10.56 -13.25 7.59
CA LEU A 37 -10.23 -13.43 9.01
C LEU A 37 -8.84 -14.04 9.17
N LYS A 38 -8.48 -15.07 8.38
CA LYS A 38 -7.12 -15.60 8.32
C LYS A 38 -6.11 -14.48 8.08
N GLU A 39 -6.33 -13.68 7.04
CA GLU A 39 -5.41 -12.64 6.59
C GLU A 39 -5.28 -11.50 7.60
N ILE A 40 -6.36 -11.15 8.33
CA ILE A 40 -6.28 -10.25 9.49
C ILE A 40 -5.34 -10.80 10.57
N HIS A 41 -5.46 -12.09 10.89
CA HIS A 41 -4.63 -12.74 11.90
C HIS A 41 -3.19 -13.03 11.43
N GLU A 42 -2.91 -12.99 10.12
CA GLU A 42 -1.55 -13.11 9.55
C GLU A 42 -0.77 -11.78 9.60
N GLN A 43 -1.43 -10.65 9.88
CA GLN A 43 -0.80 -9.33 9.88
C GLN A 43 0.45 -9.22 10.76
N PRO A 44 0.50 -9.77 12.00
CA PRO A 44 1.71 -9.73 12.82
C PRO A 44 2.91 -10.38 12.10
N ASP A 45 2.72 -11.60 11.59
CA ASP A 45 3.79 -12.36 10.92
C ASP A 45 4.24 -11.67 9.64
N ARG A 46 3.29 -11.11 8.87
CA ARG A 46 3.61 -10.39 7.63
C ARG A 46 4.27 -9.03 7.89
N ALA A 47 3.93 -8.37 8.99
CA ALA A 47 4.61 -7.16 9.43
C ALA A 47 6.05 -7.48 9.86
N GLN A 48 6.28 -8.55 10.62
CA GLN A 48 7.63 -8.98 11.02
C GLN A 48 8.50 -9.31 9.78
N ALA A 49 7.95 -10.09 8.84
CA ALA A 49 8.66 -10.43 7.60
C ALA A 49 9.08 -9.17 6.82
N LEU A 50 8.17 -8.18 6.73
CA LEU A 50 8.46 -6.90 6.10
C LEU A 50 9.55 -6.12 6.86
N ILE A 51 9.44 -6.02 8.19
CA ILE A 51 10.41 -5.28 9.01
C ILE A 51 11.81 -5.87 8.87
N ASN A 52 11.94 -7.21 8.92
CA ASN A 52 13.20 -7.90 8.72
C ASN A 52 13.83 -7.55 7.35
N PHE A 53 13.00 -7.49 6.30
CA PHE A 53 13.46 -7.10 4.96
C PHE A 53 13.89 -5.62 4.90
N LEU A 54 13.13 -4.71 5.52
CA LEU A 54 13.42 -3.28 5.50
C LEU A 54 14.70 -2.92 6.26
N LYS A 55 15.07 -3.72 7.27
CA LYS A 55 16.30 -3.60 8.05
C LYS A 55 17.53 -4.17 7.36
N GLU A 56 17.35 -5.12 6.43
CA GLU A 56 18.48 -5.76 5.75
C GLU A 56 19.29 -4.70 4.98
N PRO A 57 20.60 -4.55 5.25
CA PRO A 57 21.43 -3.54 4.61
C PRO A 57 21.36 -3.65 3.07
N GLY A 58 21.17 -2.51 2.40
CA GLY A 58 21.13 -2.45 0.94
C GLY A 58 19.74 -2.59 0.32
N LYS A 59 18.72 -3.14 1.01
CA LYS A 59 17.38 -3.33 0.41
C LYS A 59 16.65 -2.03 0.11
N MET A 60 16.82 -1.03 0.98
CA MET A 60 16.19 0.28 0.85
C MET A 60 17.11 1.33 0.25
N ASP A 61 18.41 1.05 0.17
CA ASP A 61 19.44 2.06 -0.12
C ASP A 61 19.23 2.78 -1.46
N GLU A 62 18.96 2.04 -2.55
CA GLU A 62 18.70 2.66 -3.85
C GLU A 62 17.40 3.45 -3.85
N PHE A 63 16.34 2.88 -3.25
CA PHE A 63 15.03 3.52 -3.14
C PHE A 63 15.11 4.84 -2.37
N CYS A 64 15.74 4.86 -1.20
CA CYS A 64 15.92 6.06 -0.39
C CYS A 64 16.90 7.05 -1.04
N ARG A 65 17.98 6.58 -1.65
CA ARG A 65 18.98 7.45 -2.30
C ARG A 65 18.40 8.25 -3.46
N GLU A 66 17.50 7.67 -4.24
CA GLU A 66 16.86 8.38 -5.34
C GLU A 66 15.76 9.37 -4.88
N LEU A 67 15.22 9.18 -3.66
CA LEU A 67 14.15 9.99 -3.07
C LEU A 67 14.63 11.09 -2.10
N LYS A 68 15.82 10.96 -1.50
CA LYS A 68 16.28 11.86 -0.41
C LYS A 68 16.35 13.35 -0.79
N ASP A 69 16.59 13.65 -2.06
CA ASP A 69 16.76 15.02 -2.56
C ASP A 69 15.48 15.55 -3.24
N GLU A 70 14.40 14.78 -3.22
CA GLU A 70 13.14 15.16 -3.83
C GLU A 70 12.39 16.18 -2.97
N SER A 71 11.92 17.24 -3.62
CA SER A 71 11.06 18.24 -2.99
C SER A 71 9.62 17.75 -2.89
N ARG A 72 9.17 16.93 -3.85
CA ARG A 72 7.79 16.44 -3.95
C ARG A 72 7.70 15.02 -4.46
N ILE A 73 6.79 14.23 -3.87
CA ILE A 73 6.48 12.86 -4.28
C ILE A 73 4.95 12.70 -4.45
N TYR A 74 4.52 12.15 -5.59
CA TYR A 74 3.13 11.77 -5.80
C TYR A 74 2.92 10.29 -5.43
N LEU A 75 2.02 10.03 -4.48
CA LEU A 75 1.67 8.69 -4.02
C LEU A 75 0.37 8.26 -4.69
N ILE A 76 0.45 7.30 -5.60
CA ILE A 76 -0.67 6.99 -6.51
C ILE A 76 -1.15 5.56 -6.27
N GLY A 77 -2.43 5.43 -5.91
CA GLY A 77 -3.06 4.14 -5.66
C GLY A 77 -4.55 4.18 -5.98
N SER A 78 -5.22 3.04 -5.80
CA SER A 78 -6.69 2.93 -5.91
C SER A 78 -7.24 2.14 -4.71
N GLY A 79 -8.45 2.46 -4.27
CA GLY A 79 -9.10 1.83 -3.11
C GLY A 79 -8.22 1.85 -1.86
N SER A 80 -8.02 0.70 -1.22
CA SER A 80 -7.17 0.58 -0.02
C SER A 80 -5.73 1.06 -0.23
N SER A 81 -5.15 0.87 -1.42
CA SER A 81 -3.82 1.41 -1.72
C SER A 81 -3.80 2.94 -1.71
N TYR A 82 -4.88 3.59 -2.16
CA TYR A 82 -5.00 5.05 -2.06
C TYR A 82 -5.12 5.49 -0.60
N ASN A 83 -5.90 4.78 0.22
CA ASN A 83 -6.01 5.08 1.65
C ASN A 83 -4.65 4.96 2.37
N ALA A 84 -3.82 3.98 1.96
CA ALA A 84 -2.44 3.86 2.44
C ALA A 84 -1.57 5.02 1.94
N CYS A 85 -1.72 5.47 0.69
CA CYS A 85 -1.05 6.67 0.18
C CYS A 85 -1.42 7.92 1.00
N VAL A 86 -2.67 8.06 1.46
CA VAL A 86 -3.08 9.18 2.33
C VAL A 86 -2.29 9.15 3.63
N LEU A 87 -2.17 8.00 4.30
CA LEU A 87 -1.31 7.84 5.49
C LEU A 87 0.16 8.14 5.17
N GLY A 88 0.66 7.60 4.05
CA GLY A 88 2.04 7.83 3.61
C GLY A 88 2.35 9.30 3.35
N ALA A 89 1.37 10.05 2.85
CA ALA A 89 1.50 11.49 2.68
C ALA A 89 1.65 12.19 4.03
N TYR A 90 0.85 11.83 5.04
CA TYR A 90 1.03 12.37 6.39
C TYR A 90 2.42 12.06 6.95
N TYR A 91 2.90 10.83 6.81
CA TYR A 91 4.24 10.45 7.29
C TYR A 91 5.35 11.23 6.60
N LEU A 92 5.38 11.27 5.27
CA LEU A 92 6.43 11.97 4.53
C LEU A 92 6.40 13.48 4.79
N ASN A 93 5.23 14.12 4.78
CA ASN A 93 5.14 15.56 5.06
C ASN A 93 5.56 15.91 6.49
N LYS A 94 5.18 15.09 7.48
CA LYS A 94 5.43 15.40 8.91
C LYS A 94 6.82 14.99 9.39
N ILE A 95 7.35 13.88 8.89
CA ILE A 95 8.58 13.26 9.40
C ILE A 95 9.75 13.62 8.50
N SER A 96 9.68 13.34 7.20
CA SER A 96 10.81 13.60 6.29
C SER A 96 10.84 15.02 5.72
N GLY A 97 9.75 15.78 5.86
CA GLY A 97 9.60 17.11 5.30
C GLY A 97 9.55 17.14 3.76
N ILE A 98 9.29 16.00 3.11
CA ILE A 98 9.06 15.93 1.67
C ILE A 98 7.59 16.19 1.39
N GLU A 99 7.27 17.04 0.41
CA GLU A 99 5.90 17.31 0.01
C GLU A 99 5.31 16.06 -0.65
N ALA A 100 4.55 15.27 0.09
CA ALA A 100 3.90 14.08 -0.44
C ALA A 100 2.42 14.35 -0.75
N VAL A 101 2.00 14.03 -1.97
CA VAL A 101 0.64 14.28 -2.45
C VAL A 101 -0.02 12.94 -2.81
N PRO A 102 -1.06 12.51 -2.08
CA PRO A 102 -1.80 11.30 -2.43
C PRO A 102 -2.76 11.59 -3.59
N VAL A 103 -2.73 10.74 -4.61
CA VAL A 103 -3.55 10.89 -5.84
C VAL A 103 -4.29 9.60 -6.13
N VAL A 104 -5.60 9.72 -6.35
CA VAL A 104 -6.41 8.59 -6.83
C VAL A 104 -5.99 8.27 -8.27
N ALA A 105 -5.54 7.05 -8.53
CA ALA A 105 -4.99 6.64 -9.83
C ALA A 105 -5.94 6.94 -11.00
N GLY A 106 -7.23 6.66 -10.82
CA GLY A 106 -8.25 6.90 -11.85
C GLY A 106 -8.52 8.37 -12.16
N ALA A 107 -8.06 9.30 -11.32
CA ALA A 107 -8.21 10.74 -11.51
C ALA A 107 -6.86 11.44 -11.85
N PHE A 108 -5.78 10.66 -11.96
CA PHE A 108 -4.43 11.20 -12.12
C PHE A 108 -4.30 12.12 -13.34
N LYS A 109 -4.87 11.71 -14.48
CA LYS A 109 -4.74 12.47 -15.74
C LYS A 109 -5.50 13.79 -15.66
N GLU A 110 -6.66 13.78 -15.02
CA GLU A 110 -7.54 14.92 -14.84
C GLU A 110 -6.91 15.96 -13.91
N PHE A 111 -6.25 15.52 -12.84
CA PHE A 111 -5.61 16.42 -11.88
C PHE A 111 -4.21 16.90 -12.29
N LEU A 112 -3.40 16.04 -12.94
CA LEU A 112 -1.97 16.30 -13.16
C LEU A 112 -1.53 16.23 -14.62
N GLY A 113 -2.40 15.80 -15.56
CA GLY A 113 -2.01 15.52 -16.94
C GLY A 113 -1.53 16.72 -17.77
N HIS A 114 -1.75 17.94 -17.29
CA HIS A 114 -1.29 19.16 -17.97
C HIS A 114 0.07 19.69 -17.49
N GLY A 115 0.63 19.13 -16.41
CA GLY A 115 1.95 19.52 -15.90
C GLY A 115 3.11 18.86 -16.64
N ASP A 116 4.33 19.36 -16.42
CA ASP A 116 5.55 18.64 -16.83
C ASP A 116 5.77 17.44 -15.91
N LEU A 117 5.26 16.28 -16.35
CA LEU A 117 5.37 15.05 -15.60
C LEU A 117 6.78 14.42 -15.66
N SER A 118 7.66 14.90 -16.57
CA SER A 118 8.95 14.26 -16.83
C SER A 118 9.93 14.39 -15.65
N GLN A 119 9.79 15.46 -14.87
CA GLN A 119 10.63 15.75 -13.70
C GLN A 119 9.96 15.36 -12.37
N GLY A 120 8.73 14.85 -12.40
CA GLY A 120 8.06 14.42 -11.18
C GLY A 120 8.58 13.09 -10.65
N THR A 121 8.36 12.87 -9.36
CA THR A 121 8.63 11.61 -8.67
C THR A 121 7.33 10.94 -8.26
N TYR A 122 7.15 9.68 -8.65
CA TYR A 122 5.89 8.96 -8.53
C TYR A 122 6.10 7.61 -7.84
N ILE A 123 5.35 7.34 -6.78
CA ILE A 123 5.28 6.01 -6.15
C ILE A 123 3.93 5.40 -6.47
N LEU A 124 3.92 4.36 -7.30
CA LEU A 124 2.73 3.63 -7.71
C LEU A 124 2.48 2.46 -6.74
N VAL A 125 1.30 2.43 -6.10
CA VAL A 125 0.97 1.46 -5.04
C VAL A 125 -0.13 0.53 -5.50
N SER A 126 0.17 -0.76 -5.60
CA SER A 126 -0.78 -1.77 -6.07
C SER A 126 -0.45 -3.14 -5.50
N GLN A 127 -1.39 -3.75 -4.77
CA GLN A 127 -1.24 -5.11 -4.26
C GLN A 127 -0.94 -6.10 -5.41
N SER A 128 -1.79 -6.10 -6.44
CA SER A 128 -1.69 -7.03 -7.56
C SER A 128 -0.61 -6.66 -8.58
N GLY A 129 -0.22 -5.38 -8.63
CA GLY A 129 0.60 -4.83 -9.72
C GLY A 129 -0.10 -4.81 -11.08
N GLU A 130 -1.39 -5.15 -11.15
CA GLU A 130 -2.19 -5.22 -12.39
C GLU A 130 -3.42 -4.28 -12.38
N THR A 131 -3.63 -3.53 -11.29
CA THR A 131 -4.74 -2.58 -11.16
C THR A 131 -4.79 -1.63 -12.36
N LYS A 132 -5.86 -1.73 -13.16
CA LYS A 132 -6.00 -1.07 -14.47
C LYS A 132 -5.67 0.43 -14.43
N ASP A 133 -6.18 1.15 -13.44
CA ASP A 133 -5.96 2.60 -13.34
C ASP A 133 -4.50 2.91 -13.01
N VAL A 134 -3.86 2.15 -12.10
CA VAL A 134 -2.44 2.30 -11.76
C VAL A 134 -1.55 1.98 -12.97
N VAL A 135 -1.85 0.91 -13.72
CA VAL A 135 -1.15 0.57 -14.96
C VAL A 135 -1.37 1.64 -16.03
N SER A 136 -2.56 2.25 -16.09
CA SER A 136 -2.85 3.36 -17.00
C SER A 136 -2.05 4.61 -16.65
N VAL A 137 -1.82 4.88 -15.36
CA VAL A 137 -0.91 5.93 -14.91
C VAL A 137 0.52 5.61 -15.31
N LEU A 138 1.00 4.38 -15.08
CA LEU A 138 2.34 3.97 -15.50
C LEU A 138 2.56 4.18 -17.01
N ASN A 139 1.64 3.69 -17.85
CA ASN A 139 1.70 3.87 -19.30
C ASN A 139 1.82 5.35 -19.68
N TYR A 140 1.07 6.21 -18.99
CA TYR A 140 1.06 7.63 -19.26
C TYR A 140 2.34 8.33 -18.79
N LEU A 141 2.87 7.96 -17.62
CA LEU A 141 4.15 8.46 -17.12
C LEU A 141 5.31 8.08 -18.05
N GLU A 142 5.31 6.85 -18.58
CA GLU A 142 6.29 6.41 -19.59
C GLU A 142 6.16 7.20 -20.91
N GLU A 143 4.94 7.43 -21.39
CA GLU A 143 4.67 8.28 -22.57
C GLU A 143 5.24 9.69 -22.38
N LYS A 144 5.10 10.24 -21.16
CA LYS A 144 5.66 11.55 -20.78
C LYS A 144 7.13 11.51 -20.38
N LYS A 145 7.79 10.36 -20.50
CA LYS A 145 9.22 10.16 -20.18
C LYS A 145 9.57 10.57 -18.74
N ALA A 146 8.67 10.30 -17.79
CA ALA A 146 8.94 10.45 -16.37
C ALA A 146 10.14 9.57 -15.97
N LYS A 147 11.13 10.19 -15.32
CA LYS A 147 12.40 9.52 -14.98
C LYS A 147 12.32 8.74 -13.67
N LYS A 148 11.50 9.22 -12.74
CA LYS A 148 11.44 8.74 -11.35
C LYS A 148 10.10 8.08 -11.06
N ILE A 149 9.99 6.83 -11.47
CA ILE A 149 8.83 5.99 -11.20
C ILE A 149 9.28 4.89 -10.25
N PHE A 150 8.54 4.72 -9.16
CA PHE A 150 8.76 3.72 -8.13
C PHE A 150 7.48 2.90 -7.93
N ALA A 151 7.59 1.70 -7.37
CA ALA A 151 6.44 0.85 -7.11
C ALA A 151 6.45 0.20 -5.72
N LEU A 152 5.28 0.11 -5.09
CA LEU A 152 5.01 -0.77 -3.96
C LEU A 152 4.06 -1.88 -4.42
N VAL A 153 4.52 -3.13 -4.39
CA VAL A 153 3.81 -4.27 -4.98
C VAL A 153 3.88 -5.51 -4.09
N ASN A 154 2.81 -6.30 -4.04
CA ASN A 154 2.83 -7.59 -3.35
C ASN A 154 3.23 -8.73 -4.31
N VAL A 155 2.71 -8.70 -5.54
CA VAL A 155 2.95 -9.74 -6.54
C VAL A 155 4.20 -9.41 -7.36
N LEU A 156 5.28 -10.14 -7.09
CA LEU A 156 6.51 -10.10 -7.90
C LEU A 156 6.26 -10.73 -9.27
N GLY A 157 6.84 -10.16 -10.31
CA GLY A 157 6.57 -10.54 -11.70
C GLY A 157 5.32 -9.91 -12.31
N SER A 158 4.62 -9.02 -11.58
CA SER A 158 3.52 -8.23 -12.11
C SER A 158 3.98 -7.21 -13.15
N SER A 159 3.06 -6.75 -13.99
CA SER A 159 3.28 -5.73 -15.02
C SER A 159 3.92 -4.48 -14.44
N LEU A 160 3.43 -3.99 -13.30
CA LEU A 160 3.99 -2.82 -12.62
C LEU A 160 5.45 -3.06 -12.18
N GLN A 161 5.73 -4.20 -11.55
CA GLN A 161 7.06 -4.53 -11.06
C GLN A 161 8.09 -4.70 -12.19
N LEU A 162 7.70 -5.37 -13.28
CA LEU A 162 8.60 -5.66 -14.41
C LEU A 162 8.99 -4.43 -15.23
N ARG A 163 8.22 -3.34 -15.10
CA ARG A 163 8.39 -2.12 -15.91
C ARG A 163 9.01 -0.95 -15.13
N VAL A 164 9.07 -1.05 -13.81
CA VAL A 164 9.62 -0.02 -12.94
C VAL A 164 10.99 -0.43 -12.44
N LYS A 165 11.96 0.49 -12.47
CA LYS A 165 13.34 0.22 -12.04
C LYS A 165 13.43 -0.06 -10.54
N ASN A 166 12.77 0.78 -9.73
CA ASN A 166 12.87 0.75 -8.27
C ASN A 166 11.52 0.34 -7.65
N TYR A 167 11.50 -0.77 -6.92
CA TYR A 167 10.28 -1.23 -6.25
C TYR A 167 10.58 -1.82 -4.87
N LEU A 168 9.56 -1.83 -4.01
CA LEU A 168 9.60 -2.53 -2.73
C LEU A 168 8.49 -3.58 -2.66
N PRO A 169 8.81 -4.81 -2.24
CA PRO A 169 7.82 -5.84 -2.01
C PRO A 169 7.03 -5.55 -0.72
N LEU A 170 5.71 -5.79 -0.74
CA LEU A 170 4.89 -5.69 0.46
C LEU A 170 5.11 -6.87 1.42
N LEU A 171 5.60 -8.01 0.93
CA LEU A 171 5.85 -9.23 1.73
C LEU A 171 4.62 -9.72 2.52
N SER A 172 3.42 -9.54 1.96
CA SER A 172 2.17 -9.94 2.61
C SER A 172 1.73 -11.36 2.26
N ASN A 173 2.51 -12.10 1.45
CA ASN A 173 2.10 -13.36 0.80
C ASN A 173 0.82 -13.20 -0.04
N ILE A 174 0.27 -14.30 -0.55
CA ILE A 174 -0.98 -14.26 -1.30
C ILE A 174 -2.13 -13.71 -0.43
N GLU A 175 -2.86 -12.74 -0.95
CA GLU A 175 -4.07 -12.20 -0.34
C GLU A 175 -5.25 -12.61 -1.23
N ILE A 176 -6.10 -13.48 -0.71
CA ILE A 176 -7.20 -14.12 -1.43
C ILE A 176 -8.51 -13.38 -1.16
N SER A 177 -8.68 -12.79 0.03
CA SER A 177 -9.87 -12.00 0.28
C SER A 177 -9.90 -10.78 -0.63
N VAL A 178 -11.11 -10.45 -1.13
CA VAL A 178 -11.30 -9.29 -2.01
C VAL A 178 -10.99 -7.98 -1.28
N PRO A 179 -11.46 -7.76 -0.02
CA PRO A 179 -11.08 -6.58 0.73
C PRO A 179 -9.63 -6.71 1.24
N ALA A 180 -8.76 -5.78 0.84
CA ALA A 180 -7.38 -5.73 1.35
C ALA A 180 -7.33 -5.65 2.89
N THR A 181 -6.39 -6.36 3.50
CA THR A 181 -6.15 -6.35 4.95
C THR A 181 -4.66 -6.23 5.24
N LYS A 182 -3.92 -7.33 5.20
CA LYS A 182 -2.48 -7.41 5.44
C LYS A 182 -1.66 -6.58 4.46
N THR A 183 -2.12 -6.44 3.21
CA THR A 183 -1.42 -5.61 2.22
C THR A 183 -1.54 -4.13 2.52
N PHE A 184 -2.70 -3.66 3.00
CA PHE A 184 -2.87 -2.28 3.47
C PHE A 184 -1.93 -1.99 4.66
N THR A 185 -1.92 -2.86 5.67
CA THR A 185 -1.06 -2.69 6.86
C THR A 185 0.42 -2.63 6.49
N ASN A 186 0.89 -3.50 5.60
CA ASN A 186 2.28 -3.48 5.15
C ASN A 186 2.61 -2.25 4.30
N GLN A 187 1.68 -1.72 3.49
CA GLN A 187 1.88 -0.44 2.79
C GLN A 187 2.08 0.72 3.78
N VAL A 188 1.26 0.77 4.85
CA VAL A 188 1.37 1.79 5.90
C VAL A 188 2.71 1.70 6.63
N ILE A 189 3.16 0.48 6.97
CA ILE A 189 4.46 0.25 7.60
C ILE A 189 5.61 0.71 6.70
N ILE A 190 5.59 0.36 5.40
CA ILE A 190 6.61 0.82 4.44
C ILE A 190 6.66 2.34 4.40
N PHE A 191 5.52 3.02 4.32
CA PHE A 191 5.51 4.48 4.26
C PHE A 191 6.05 5.13 5.52
N LEU A 192 5.71 4.60 6.70
CA LEU A 192 6.26 5.09 7.97
C LEU A 192 7.79 4.88 8.01
N TYR A 193 8.26 3.69 7.65
CA TYR A 193 9.69 3.37 7.63
C TYR A 193 10.45 4.26 6.64
N LEU A 194 9.90 4.43 5.43
CA LEU A 194 10.46 5.29 4.40
C LEU A 194 10.58 6.74 4.88
N ALA A 195 9.55 7.28 5.53
CA ALA A 195 9.59 8.65 6.03
C ALA A 195 10.68 8.85 7.10
N LEU A 196 10.81 7.90 8.03
CA LEU A 196 11.82 7.95 9.08
C LEU A 196 13.24 7.77 8.52
N LYS A 197 13.44 6.84 7.56
CA LYS A 197 14.73 6.67 6.91
C LYS A 197 15.15 7.86 6.06
N LEU A 198 14.20 8.53 5.41
CA LEU A 198 14.50 9.76 4.67
C LEU A 198 14.85 10.92 5.61
N GLU A 199 14.20 11.02 6.78
CA GLU A 199 14.60 11.98 7.82
C GLU A 199 16.02 11.69 8.33
N GLU A 200 16.33 10.43 8.68
CA GLU A 200 17.67 10.00 9.12
C GLU A 200 18.74 10.39 8.09
N ILE A 201 18.51 10.14 6.80
CA ILE A 201 19.46 10.44 5.72
C ILE A 201 19.66 11.96 5.53
N ARG A 202 18.58 12.76 5.65
CA ARG A 202 18.62 14.21 5.42
C ARG A 202 19.19 14.98 6.61
N ASP A 203 18.73 14.66 7.82
CA ASP A 203 19.05 15.39 9.04
C ASP A 203 20.16 14.72 9.87
N LYS A 204 20.68 13.57 9.45
CA LYS A 204 21.71 12.78 10.16
C LYS A 204 21.31 12.43 11.60
N LYS A 205 20.01 12.29 11.88
CA LYS A 205 19.53 11.86 13.20
C LYS A 205 19.64 10.34 13.31
N ASN A 206 20.39 9.86 14.29
CA ASN A 206 20.31 8.47 14.74
C ASN A 206 19.10 8.33 15.67
N ALA A 207 17.90 8.22 15.09
CA ALA A 207 16.80 7.64 15.83
C ALA A 207 16.98 6.13 15.84
N ASP A 208 16.80 5.47 16.99
CA ASP A 208 16.72 4.00 17.03
C ASP A 208 15.37 3.55 16.44
N LEU A 209 15.26 3.69 15.12
CA LEU A 209 14.10 3.27 14.34
C LEU A 209 13.93 1.75 14.43
N GLU A 210 15.00 1.04 14.68
CA GLU A 210 15.02 -0.40 14.62
C GLU A 210 14.31 -1.01 15.81
N GLU A 211 14.52 -0.51 17.03
CA GLU A 211 13.87 -1.03 18.23
C GLU A 211 12.34 -0.82 18.20
N GLU A 212 11.89 0.35 17.73
CA GLU A 212 10.45 0.66 17.69
C GLU A 212 9.69 -0.17 16.64
N PHE A 213 10.31 -0.46 15.49
CA PHE A 213 9.68 -1.32 14.49
C PHE A 213 9.61 -2.79 14.93
N GLU A 214 10.56 -3.31 15.72
CA GLU A 214 10.45 -4.68 16.27
C GLU A 214 9.24 -4.85 17.20
N LYS A 215 8.74 -3.75 17.79
CA LYS A 215 7.55 -3.80 18.66
C LYS A 215 6.26 -3.92 17.84
N LEU A 216 6.24 -3.47 16.58
CA LEU A 216 5.01 -3.36 15.77
C LEU A 216 4.26 -4.70 15.61
N PRO A 217 4.90 -5.84 15.27
CA PRO A 217 4.19 -7.11 15.15
C PRO A 217 3.43 -7.50 16.42
N SER A 218 4.06 -7.33 17.59
CA SER A 218 3.43 -7.60 18.89
C SER A 218 2.27 -6.63 19.19
N LEU A 219 2.39 -5.37 18.78
CA LEU A 219 1.33 -4.37 18.94
C LEU A 219 0.13 -4.68 18.03
N ILE A 220 0.37 -5.15 16.81
CA ILE A 220 -0.67 -5.59 15.87
C ILE A 220 -1.40 -6.81 16.47
N GLU A 221 -0.66 -7.82 16.94
CA GLU A 221 -1.23 -9.02 17.56
C GLU A 221 -2.09 -8.65 18.78
N LYS A 222 -1.54 -7.82 19.68
CA LYS A 222 -2.26 -7.32 20.86
C LYS A 222 -3.52 -6.56 20.46
N THR A 223 -3.46 -5.74 19.42
CA THR A 223 -4.62 -4.99 18.92
C THR A 223 -5.71 -5.93 18.42
N ILE A 224 -5.37 -6.92 17.61
CA ILE A 224 -6.32 -7.91 17.10
C ILE A 224 -6.97 -8.68 18.26
N SER A 225 -6.17 -9.13 19.23
CA SER A 225 -6.64 -9.86 20.40
C SER A 225 -7.62 -9.03 21.24
N LEU A 226 -7.25 -7.79 21.58
CA LEU A 226 -8.07 -6.90 22.41
C LEU A 226 -9.33 -6.38 21.68
N ALA A 227 -9.26 -6.22 20.36
CA ALA A 227 -10.37 -5.70 19.57
C ALA A 227 -11.41 -6.76 19.23
N SER A 228 -11.03 -8.04 19.13
CA SER A 228 -11.89 -9.10 18.57
C SER A 228 -13.28 -9.19 19.25
N GLU A 229 -13.33 -9.27 20.58
CA GLU A 229 -14.60 -9.37 21.30
C GLU A 229 -15.42 -8.07 21.20
N LYS A 230 -14.76 -6.91 21.36
CA LYS A 230 -15.40 -5.59 21.25
C LYS A 230 -15.98 -5.36 19.86
N CYS A 231 -15.25 -5.73 18.82
CA CYS A 231 -15.69 -5.66 17.43
C CYS A 231 -16.94 -6.51 17.20
N GLN A 232 -17.04 -7.71 17.80
CA GLN A 232 -18.26 -8.52 17.69
C GLN A 232 -19.48 -7.86 18.34
N GLN A 233 -19.29 -7.20 19.49
CA GLN A 233 -20.38 -6.46 20.16
C GLN A 233 -20.82 -5.26 19.32
N VAL A 234 -19.85 -4.46 18.84
CA VAL A 234 -20.10 -3.29 17.99
C VAL A 234 -20.75 -3.70 16.68
N ALA A 235 -20.32 -4.79 16.05
CA ALA A 235 -20.90 -5.29 14.81
C ALA A 235 -22.40 -5.58 14.91
N ARG A 236 -22.88 -6.13 16.05
CA ARG A 236 -24.33 -6.36 16.27
C ARG A 236 -25.13 -5.06 16.34
N PHE A 237 -24.52 -3.99 16.84
CA PHE A 237 -25.13 -2.67 16.86
C PHE A 237 -25.13 -2.03 15.48
N LEU A 238 -24.00 -2.08 14.76
CA LEU A 238 -23.83 -1.51 13.43
C LEU A 238 -24.70 -2.21 12.37
N ALA A 239 -24.93 -3.52 12.50
CA ALA A 239 -25.77 -4.30 11.58
C ALA A 239 -27.23 -3.82 11.49
N LYS A 240 -27.66 -2.97 12.44
CA LYS A 240 -29.01 -2.38 12.46
C LYS A 240 -29.06 -0.96 11.88
N LYS A 241 -27.95 -0.45 11.34
CA LYS A 241 -27.85 0.92 10.84
C LYS A 241 -27.99 0.94 9.31
N GLU A 242 -28.67 1.97 8.82
CA GLU A 242 -28.89 2.17 7.38
C GLU A 242 -27.74 2.90 6.70
N TYR A 243 -27.06 3.78 7.43
CA TYR A 243 -25.91 4.54 6.96
C TYR A 243 -24.93 4.79 8.12
N LEU A 244 -23.65 4.92 7.78
CA LEU A 244 -22.56 5.12 8.73
C LEU A 244 -21.65 6.26 8.26
N TYR A 245 -21.22 7.09 9.21
CA TYR A 245 -20.19 8.10 9.01
C TYR A 245 -19.00 7.77 9.91
N TYR A 246 -17.84 7.57 9.30
CA TYR A 246 -16.57 7.39 10.00
C TYR A 246 -15.84 8.74 9.94
N LEU A 247 -15.42 9.23 11.10
CA LEU A 247 -14.80 10.55 11.23
C LEU A 247 -13.35 10.39 11.64
N GLY A 248 -12.44 10.98 10.85
CA GLY A 248 -11.01 10.99 11.12
C GLY A 248 -10.44 12.41 11.06
N PHE A 249 -9.29 12.63 11.67
CA PHE A 249 -8.53 13.87 11.54
C PHE A 249 -7.02 13.63 11.62
N GLY A 250 -6.26 14.42 10.89
CA GLY A 250 -4.81 14.27 10.79
C GLY A 250 -4.43 12.86 10.35
N ILE A 251 -3.49 12.23 11.05
CA ILE A 251 -2.99 10.89 10.73
C ILE A 251 -4.08 9.80 10.74
N SER A 252 -5.18 9.99 11.47
CA SER A 252 -6.26 8.98 11.54
C SER A 252 -7.15 8.94 10.30
N ILE A 253 -7.06 9.93 9.39
CA ILE A 253 -7.97 10.01 8.24
C ILE A 253 -7.82 8.82 7.28
N GLY A 254 -6.60 8.35 7.01
CA GLY A 254 -6.43 7.21 6.11
C GLY A 254 -7.00 5.91 6.69
N ALA A 255 -6.88 5.70 8.01
CA ALA A 255 -7.53 4.58 8.69
C ALA A 255 -9.07 4.71 8.70
N CYS A 256 -9.57 5.93 8.83
CA CYS A 256 -11.00 6.24 8.73
C CYS A 256 -11.57 5.91 7.33
N LEU A 257 -10.91 6.39 6.27
CA LEU A 257 -11.27 6.09 4.88
C LEU A 257 -11.23 4.58 4.60
N GLU A 258 -10.21 3.89 5.12
CA GLU A 258 -10.07 2.45 4.99
C GLU A 258 -11.18 1.68 5.71
N GLY A 259 -11.48 2.05 6.95
CA GLY A 259 -12.56 1.44 7.73
C GLY A 259 -13.91 1.60 7.04
N ALA A 260 -14.20 2.77 6.49
CA ALA A 260 -15.43 3.02 5.73
C ALA A 260 -15.48 2.20 4.43
N LEU A 261 -14.35 2.06 3.73
CA LEU A 261 -14.24 1.21 2.54
C LEU A 261 -14.51 -0.26 2.87
N LYS A 262 -13.90 -0.81 3.92
CA LYS A 262 -14.14 -2.20 4.36
C LYS A 262 -15.61 -2.44 4.70
N MET A 263 -16.25 -1.51 5.41
CA MET A 263 -17.68 -1.61 5.72
C MET A 263 -18.53 -1.73 4.45
N LYS A 264 -18.29 -0.86 3.46
CA LYS A 264 -19.00 -0.90 2.17
C LYS A 264 -18.76 -2.20 1.41
N GLU A 265 -17.51 -2.65 1.33
CA GLU A 265 -17.12 -3.83 0.54
C GLU A 265 -17.71 -5.14 1.08
N ILE A 266 -17.86 -5.25 2.41
CA ILE A 266 -18.23 -6.50 3.06
C ILE A 266 -19.72 -6.55 3.41
N THR A 267 -20.26 -5.44 3.91
CA THR A 267 -21.61 -5.41 4.47
C THR A 267 -22.64 -4.78 3.54
N TYR A 268 -22.18 -4.06 2.51
CA TYR A 268 -22.99 -3.21 1.64
C TYR A 268 -23.76 -2.09 2.35
N ILE A 269 -23.53 -1.88 3.65
CA ILE A 269 -24.05 -0.73 4.38
C ILE A 269 -23.34 0.52 3.82
N PRO A 270 -24.09 1.53 3.34
CA PRO A 270 -23.53 2.84 3.00
C PRO A 270 -22.68 3.38 4.14
N CYS A 271 -21.38 3.54 3.88
CA CYS A 271 -20.43 4.06 4.87
C CYS A 271 -19.50 5.09 4.22
N GLU A 272 -19.47 6.28 4.80
CA GLU A 272 -18.64 7.40 4.32
C GLU A 272 -17.58 7.73 5.37
N GLY A 273 -16.31 7.69 4.96
CA GLY A 273 -15.19 8.18 5.76
C GLY A 273 -14.90 9.62 5.37
N MET A 274 -14.81 10.52 6.34
CA MET A 274 -14.57 11.95 6.07
C MET A 274 -13.75 12.63 7.17
N TYR A 275 -13.26 13.82 6.85
CA TYR A 275 -12.61 14.66 7.84
C TYR A 275 -13.63 15.12 8.88
N SER A 276 -13.26 14.99 10.15
CA SER A 276 -14.13 15.39 11.27
C SER A 276 -14.49 16.87 11.21
N SER A 277 -13.62 17.71 10.63
CA SER A 277 -13.85 19.16 10.44
C SER A 277 -14.91 19.48 9.40
N GLU A 278 -15.14 18.59 8.43
CA GLU A 278 -16.14 18.78 7.38
C GLU A 278 -17.53 18.30 7.83
N PHE A 279 -17.59 17.54 8.93
CA PHE A 279 -18.84 17.04 9.49
C PHE A 279 -19.50 18.08 10.38
N ASN A 280 -20.25 18.99 9.75
CA ASN A 280 -21.09 19.96 10.46
C ASN A 280 -22.49 19.39 10.68
N MET A 281 -22.80 18.98 11.93
CA MET A 281 -24.19 18.79 12.34
C MET A 281 -24.77 20.14 12.73
N ALA A 282 -25.51 20.75 11.80
CA ALA A 282 -26.39 21.89 12.09
C ALA A 282 -27.72 21.40 12.67
#